data_AF-T1GB42-F1
#
_entry.id   AF-T1GB42-F1
#
_cell.length_a   1.000
_cell.length_b   1.000
_cell.length_c   1.000
_cell.angle_alpha   90.00
_cell.angle_beta   90.00
_cell.angle_gamma   90.00
#
_symmetry.space_group_name_H-M   'P 1'
#
loop_
_entity.id
_entity.type
_entity.pdbx_description
1 polymer ?
#
loop_
_entity_poly.entity_id
_entity_poly.type
_entity_poly.pdbx_seq_one_letter_code
_entity_poly.pdbx_strand_id
1 'polypeptide(L)' 'MFGRHFEADDMLVSKISRQSIDACKDYFRDDLIKADWALMVELKKLFGIL' A
#
# COMPACT_ATOMS: atom_id res chain seq x y z
N MET A 1 12.78 5.17 15.17
CA MET A 1 13.10 3.73 15.33
C MET A 1 12.11 3.14 16.33
N PHE A 2 12.08 1.81 16.49
CA PHE A 2 11.22 1.11 17.47
C PHE A 2 11.28 1.80 18.85
N GLY A 3 10.12 2.04 19.48
CA GLY A 3 10.00 2.84 20.72
C GLY A 3 9.94 4.37 20.51
N ARG A 4 10.06 4.86 19.27
CA ARG A 4 9.98 6.30 18.90
C ARG A 4 9.14 6.57 17.66
N HIS A 5 9.21 5.68 16.66
CA HIS A 5 8.45 5.81 15.41
C HIS A 5 7.33 4.78 15.28
N PHE A 6 7.46 3.64 15.96
CA PHE A 6 6.46 2.58 16.02
C PHE A 6 6.73 1.68 17.23
N GLU A 7 5.68 1.03 17.73
CA GLU A 7 5.66 0.05 18.82
C GLU A 7 5.42 -1.38 18.31
N ALA A 8 5.37 -2.37 19.21
CA ALA A 8 5.21 -3.78 18.84
C ALA A 8 3.79 -4.13 18.35
N ASP A 9 2.79 -3.36 18.76
CA ASP A 9 1.37 -3.51 18.43
C ASP A 9 0.96 -2.66 17.22
N ASP A 10 1.82 -1.78 16.73
CA ASP A 10 1.54 -0.95 15.57
C ASP A 10 1.45 -1.79 14.28
N MET A 11 0.36 -1.60 13.54
CA MET A 11 0.19 -2.20 12.23
C MET A 11 1.05 -1.47 11.19
N LEU A 12 2.04 -2.18 10.66
CA LEU A 12 2.87 -1.67 9.57
C LEU A 12 2.23 -1.99 8.21
N VAL A 13 2.16 -0.98 7.35
CA VAL A 13 1.62 -1.11 5.99
C VAL A 13 2.63 -0.60 4.96
N SER A 14 2.51 -1.10 3.73
CA SER A 14 3.34 -0.62 2.62
C SER A 14 3.05 0.85 2.33
N LYS A 15 4.11 1.67 2.28
CA LYS A 15 4.01 3.07 1.89
C LYS A 15 3.89 3.18 0.38
N ILE A 16 2.66 3.16 -0.11
CA ILE A 16 2.38 3.28 -1.54
C ILE A 16 2.33 4.75 -2.00
N SER A 17 2.62 4.97 -3.26
CA SER A 17 2.51 6.25 -3.96
C SER A 17 1.76 6.08 -5.28
N ARG A 18 1.33 7.20 -5.89
CA ARG A 18 0.69 7.17 -7.20
C ARG A 18 1.53 6.42 -8.25
N GLN A 19 2.83 6.71 -8.28
CA GLN A 19 3.78 6.09 -9.19
C GLN A 19 3.88 4.57 -8.99
N SER A 20 3.89 4.09 -7.74
CA SER A 20 3.90 2.65 -7.47
C SER A 20 2.59 1.97 -7.89
N ILE A 21 1.45 2.62 -7.71
CA ILE A 21 0.14 2.09 -8.12
C ILE A 21 0.08 1.96 -9.65
N ASP A 22 0.56 2.98 -10.37
CA ASP A 22 0.56 2.97 -11.82
C ASP A 22 1.54 1.90 -12.36
N ALA A 23 2.73 1.76 -11.76
CA ALA A 23 3.64 0.65 -12.09
C ALA A 23 3.02 -0.73 -11.87
N CYS A 24 2.26 -0.93 -10.78
CA CYS A 24 1.52 -2.17 -10.53
C CYS A 24 0.46 -2.45 -11.62
N LYS A 25 -0.19 -1.42 -12.15
CA LYS A 25 -1.17 -1.56 -13.23
C LYS A 25 -0.52 -1.85 -14.58
N ASP A 26 0.63 -1.24 -14.84
CA ASP A 26 1.28 -1.30 -16.15
C ASP A 26 2.09 -2.59 -16.32
N TYR A 27 2.69 -3.10 -15.25
CA TYR A 27 3.66 -4.21 -15.34
C TYR A 27 3.29 -5.46 -14.54
N PHE A 28 2.43 -5.35 -13.52
CA PHE A 28 2.17 -6.44 -12.57
C PHE A 28 0.69 -6.79 -12.46
N ARG A 29 -0.11 -6.43 -13.47
CA ARG A 29 -1.56 -6.57 -13.40
C ARG A 29 -2.03 -8.00 -13.23
N ASP A 30 -1.39 -8.92 -13.96
CA ASP A 30 -1.73 -10.34 -13.97
C ASP A 30 -1.22 -11.08 -12.73
N ASP A 31 -0.23 -10.50 -12.04
CA ASP A 31 0.35 -11.04 -10.80
C ASP A 31 -0.47 -10.67 -9.56
N LEU A 32 -1.30 -9.62 -9.65
CA LEU A 32 -2.08 -9.08 -8.53
C LEU A 32 -3.46 -9.72 -8.46
N ILE A 33 -3.74 -10.40 -7.35
CA ILE A 33 -5.04 -10.99 -7.10
C ILE A 33 -6.05 -9.95 -6.61
N LYS A 34 -7.34 -10.29 -6.66
CA LYS A 34 -8.43 -9.36 -6.29
C LYS A 34 -8.26 -8.77 -4.88
N ALA A 35 -7.68 -9.53 -3.94
CA ALA A 35 -7.40 -9.06 -2.58
C ALA A 35 -6.35 -7.95 -2.56
N ASP A 36 -5.31 -8.03 -3.39
CA ASP A 36 -4.25 -7.02 -3.47
C ASP A 36 -4.81 -5.69 -3.99
N TRP A 37 -5.69 -5.76 -4.98
CA TRP A 37 -6.38 -4.57 -5.49
C TRP A 37 -7.30 -3.94 -4.45
N ALA A 38 -8.00 -4.75 -3.66
CA ALA A 38 -8.82 -4.25 -2.55
C ALA A 38 -7.96 -3.54 -1.50
N LEU A 39 -6.86 -4.16 -1.07
CA LEU A 39 -5.89 -3.56 -0.15
C LEU A 39 -5.30 -2.26 -0.72
N MET A 40 -4.96 -2.24 -2.01
CA MET A 40 -4.40 -1.05 -2.65
C MET A 40 -5.39 0.12 -2.68
N VAL A 41 -6.70 -0.15 -2.81
CA VAL A 41 -7.75 0.87 -2.66
C VAL A 41 -7.87 1.38 -1.23
N GLU A 42 -7.78 0.49 -0.24
CA GLU A 42 -7.80 0.87 1.19
C GLU A 42 -6.60 1.74 1.55
N LEU A 43 -5.39 1.33 1.17
CA LEU A 43 -4.17 2.08 1.39
C LEU A 43 -4.18 3.43 0.64
N LYS A 44 -4.73 3.47 -0.59
CA LYS A 44 -4.88 4.71 -1.35
C LYS A 44 -5.70 5.74 -0.57
N LYS A 45 -6.79 5.30 0.07
CA LYS A 45 -7.63 6.14 0.94
C LYS A 45 -6.89 6.56 2.21
N LEU A 46 -6.21 5.62 2.88
CA LEU A 46 -5.45 5.87 4.10
C LEU A 46 -4.38 6.96 3.90
N PHE A 47 -3.69 6.95 2.77
CA PHE A 47 -2.64 7.91 2.45
C PHE A 47 -3.13 9.17 1.71
N GLY A 48 -4.42 9.31 1.44
CA GLY A 48 -4.97 10.49 0.74
C GLY A 48 -4.44 10.68 -0.69
N ILE A 49 -4.12 9.59 -1.39
CA ILE A 49 -3.56 9.64 -2.75
C ILE A 49 -4.71 9.86 -3.76
N LEU A 50 -4.58 10.85 -4.63
CA LEU A 50 -5.59 11.20 -5.67
C LEU A 50 -5.58 10.23 -6.88
#